data_AF-A0A8C4XPE6-F1
#
_entry.id   AF-A0A8C4XPE6-F1
#
_cell.length_a   1.000
_cell.length_b   1.000
_cell.length_c   1.000
_cell.angle_alpha   90.00
_cell.angle_beta   90.00
_cell.angle_gamma   90.00
#
_symmetry.space_group_name_H-M   'P 1'
#
loop_
_entity.id
_entity.type
_entity.pdbx_description
1 polymer ?
#
loop_
_entity_poly.entity_id
_entity_poly.type
_entity_poly.pdbx_seq_one_letter_code
_entity_poly.pdbx_strand_id
1 'polypeptide(L)'
;MSLNYPEEKVVTVGQFRIGLIHGHQVIPWGDVASLALLQRQLDVDILISGHTHRFEAFEYENKFYVNPGSATGAYSALEMNIIPSFVLLDIQASTVVTYVYRLIEDDVKVERIEFKKY
;
A
#
# COMPACT_ATOMS: atom_id res chain seq x y z
N MET A 1 11.17 -8.55 -25.41
CA MET A 1 9.75 -8.16 -25.35
C MET A 1 9.62 -7.14 -24.23
N SER A 2 9.19 -5.92 -24.54
CA SER A 2 8.85 -4.94 -23.49
C SER A 2 7.52 -5.39 -22.88
N LEU A 3 7.50 -5.68 -21.59
CA LEU A 3 6.25 -5.87 -20.85
C LEU A 3 5.64 -4.48 -20.64
N ASN A 4 4.57 -4.17 -21.38
CA ASN A 4 3.84 -2.92 -21.20
C ASN A 4 2.87 -3.08 -20.02
N TYR A 5 3.38 -2.89 -18.81
CA TYR A 5 2.54 -2.70 -17.63
C TYR A 5 2.14 -1.21 -17.51
N PRO A 6 0.90 -0.91 -17.08
CA PRO A 6 0.50 0.47 -16.83
C PRO A 6 1.23 1.02 -15.60
N GLU A 7 1.56 2.31 -15.62
CA GLU A 7 2.21 3.01 -14.49
C GLU A 7 1.30 3.08 -13.26
N GLU A 8 0.00 3.25 -13.49
CA GLU A 8 -1.04 3.31 -12.48
C GLU A 8 -2.26 2.48 -12.91
N LYS A 9 -3.01 1.99 -11.93
CA LYS A 9 -4.25 1.25 -12.19
C LYS A 9 -5.27 1.51 -11.11
N VAL A 10 -6.49 1.83 -11.50
CA VAL A 10 -7.64 1.88 -10.59
C VAL A 10 -8.48 0.62 -10.78
N VAL A 11 -8.81 -0.04 -9.68
CA VAL A 11 -9.71 -1.20 -9.65
C VAL A 11 -10.78 -0.98 -8.59
N THR A 12 -11.98 -1.49 -8.83
CA THR A 12 -13.07 -1.45 -7.84
C THR A 12 -13.27 -2.84 -7.26
N VAL A 13 -13.23 -2.95 -5.93
CA VAL A 13 -13.50 -4.19 -5.19
C VAL A 13 -14.51 -3.87 -4.09
N GLY A 14 -15.70 -4.47 -4.17
CA GLY A 14 -16.81 -4.12 -3.27
C GLY A 14 -17.18 -2.64 -3.43
N GLN A 15 -17.22 -1.91 -2.30
CA GLN A 15 -17.53 -0.47 -2.28
C GLN A 15 -16.28 0.43 -2.33
N PHE A 16 -15.09 -0.15 -2.49
CA PHE A 16 -13.83 0.58 -2.49
C PHE A 16 -13.27 0.71 -3.90
N ARG A 17 -12.90 1.94 -4.27
CA ARG A 17 -11.99 2.22 -5.38
C ARG A 17 -10.57 2.15 -4.87
N ILE A 18 -9.73 1.34 -5.51
CA ILE A 18 -8.36 1.06 -5.11
C ILE A 18 -7.44 1.54 -6.22
N GLY A 19 -6.58 2.51 -5.92
CA GLY A 19 -5.50 2.95 -6.80
C GLY A 19 -4.25 2.15 -6.52
N LEU A 20 -3.55 1.73 -7.57
CA LEU A 20 -2.28 1.03 -7.48
C LEU A 20 -1.23 1.78 -8.31
N ILE A 21 -0.10 2.07 -7.68
CA ILE A 21 1.07 2.69 -8.31
C ILE A 21 2.34 2.08 -7.70
N HIS A 22 3.44 2.02 -8.46
CA HIS A 22 4.72 1.57 -7.87
C HIS A 22 5.25 2.55 -6.81
N GLY A 23 5.10 3.87 -7.00
CA GLY A 23 5.44 4.90 -6.01
C GLY A 23 6.77 5.60 -6.25
N HIS A 24 7.61 5.13 -7.18
CA HIS A 24 8.86 5.80 -7.56
C HIS A 24 8.65 7.18 -8.20
N GLN A 25 7.45 7.41 -8.75
CA GLN A 25 7.00 8.66 -9.36
C GLN A 25 6.51 9.69 -8.32
N VAL A 26 6.29 9.28 -7.06
CA VAL A 26 5.79 10.15 -6.00
C VAL A 26 6.96 10.87 -5.35
N ILE A 27 7.09 12.18 -5.58
CA ILE A 27 8.20 12.98 -5.04
C ILE A 27 7.66 14.00 -4.03
N PRO A 28 8.23 14.10 -2.82
CA PRO A 28 9.24 13.21 -2.23
C PRO A 28 8.72 11.78 -1.98
N TRP A 29 9.62 10.79 -2.00
CA TRP A 29 9.24 9.39 -1.80
C TRP A 29 8.63 9.16 -0.41
N GLY A 30 7.43 8.58 -0.38
CA GLY A 30 6.71 8.32 0.87
C GLY A 30 6.11 9.55 1.55
N ASP A 31 6.15 10.73 0.91
CA ASP A 31 5.53 11.93 1.47
C ASP A 31 4.00 11.82 1.45
N VAL A 32 3.38 12.03 2.62
CA VAL A 32 1.93 11.87 2.81
C VAL A 32 1.14 12.88 1.97
N ALA A 33 1.62 14.11 1.82
CA ALA A 33 0.93 15.12 1.04
C ALA A 33 0.97 14.78 -0.46
N SER A 34 2.12 14.33 -0.99
CA SER A 34 2.26 13.87 -2.36
C SER A 34 1.39 12.63 -2.65
N LEU A 35 1.33 11.67 -1.74
CA LEU A 35 0.41 10.52 -1.84
C LEU A 35 -1.06 10.97 -1.82
N ALA A 36 -1.41 11.94 -0.97
CA ALA A 36 -2.77 12.47 -0.91
C ALA A 36 -3.16 13.25 -2.15
N LEU A 37 -2.24 13.94 -2.82
CA LEU A 37 -2.49 14.56 -4.12
C LEU A 37 -2.82 13.50 -5.18
N LEU A 38 -2.04 12.43 -5.23
CA LEU A 38 -2.26 11.33 -6.17
C LEU A 38 -3.58 10.60 -5.89
N GLN A 39 -3.89 10.33 -4.61
CA GLN A 39 -5.17 9.74 -4.21
C GLN A 39 -6.35 10.56 -4.74
N ARG A 40 -6.30 11.89 -4.62
CA ARG A 40 -7.35 12.79 -5.14
C ARG A 40 -7.41 12.80 -6.67
N GLN A 41 -6.26 12.78 -7.35
CA GLN A 41 -6.19 12.70 -8.80
C GLN A 41 -6.84 11.42 -9.34
N LEU A 42 -6.60 10.28 -8.68
CA LEU A 42 -7.16 8.97 -9.06
C LEU A 42 -8.60 8.77 -8.55
N ASP A 43 -9.04 9.62 -7.62
CA ASP A 43 -10.34 9.56 -6.95
C ASP A 43 -10.61 8.17 -6.33
N VAL A 44 -9.69 7.72 -5.47
CA VAL A 44 -9.73 6.37 -4.87
C VAL A 44 -9.95 6.41 -3.36
N ASP A 45 -10.54 5.36 -2.79
CA ASP A 45 -10.73 5.22 -1.35
C ASP A 45 -9.50 4.64 -0.66
N ILE A 46 -8.80 3.75 -1.37
CA ILE A 46 -7.57 3.10 -0.92
C ILE A 46 -6.48 3.40 -1.96
N LEU A 47 -5.33 3.93 -1.55
CA LEU A 47 -4.15 4.06 -2.40
C LEU A 47 -3.09 3.05 -1.97
N ILE A 48 -2.71 2.16 -2.90
CA ILE A 48 -1.63 1.20 -2.73
C ILE A 48 -0.39 1.72 -3.47
N SER A 49 0.68 1.96 -2.73
CA SER A 49 2.00 2.35 -3.26
C SER A 49 3.10 1.39 -2.80
N GLY A 50 4.28 1.46 -3.40
CA GLY A 50 5.44 0.65 -3.02
C GLY A 50 6.70 1.50 -2.93
N HIS A 51 7.77 1.05 -3.60
CA HIS A 51 9.06 1.73 -3.77
C HIS A 51 9.92 1.89 -2.50
N THR A 52 9.34 2.27 -1.35
CA THR A 52 10.11 2.46 -0.11
C THR A 52 10.64 1.17 0.50
N HIS A 53 10.03 0.04 0.15
CA HIS A 53 10.24 -1.31 0.73
C HIS A 53 9.89 -1.41 2.22
N ARG A 54 9.21 -0.39 2.77
CA ARG A 54 8.73 -0.38 4.16
C ARG A 54 7.23 -0.54 4.19
N PHE A 55 6.74 -1.50 4.98
CA PHE A 55 5.32 -1.64 5.23
C PHE A 55 4.75 -0.39 5.92
N GLU A 56 3.65 0.13 5.39
CA GLU A 56 2.87 1.23 5.99
C GLU A 56 1.39 0.97 5.75
N ALA A 57 0.54 1.17 6.75
CA ALA A 57 -0.90 1.19 6.56
C ALA A 57 -1.50 2.23 7.52
N PHE A 58 -2.09 3.28 6.97
CA PHE A 58 -2.60 4.39 7.76
C PHE A 58 -3.79 5.08 7.10
N GLU A 59 -4.59 5.74 7.93
CA GLU A 59 -5.66 6.62 7.48
C GLU A 59 -5.17 8.07 7.45
N TYR A 60 -5.46 8.77 6.35
CA TYR A 60 -5.20 10.20 6.21
C TYR A 60 -6.34 10.84 5.42
N GLU A 61 -6.94 11.91 5.96
CA GLU A 61 -8.10 12.59 5.38
C GLU A 61 -9.25 11.63 4.96
N ASN A 62 -9.59 10.67 5.83
CA ASN A 62 -10.64 9.68 5.62
C ASN A 62 -10.40 8.76 4.41
N LYS A 63 -9.14 8.64 3.98
CA LYS A 63 -8.68 7.73 2.92
C LYS A 63 -7.61 6.81 3.47
N PHE A 64 -7.53 5.61 2.91
CA PHE A 64 -6.63 4.58 3.41
C PHE A 64 -5.43 4.40 2.50
N TYR A 65 -4.24 4.40 3.08
CA TYR A 65 -2.98 4.29 2.35
C TYR A 65 -2.28 3.02 2.78
N VAL A 66 -1.84 2.22 1.82
CA VAL A 66 -1.19 0.93 2.07
C VAL A 66 0.07 0.83 1.24
N ASN A 67 1.18 0.53 1.90
CA ASN A 67 2.40 0.07 1.29
C ASN A 67 2.67 -1.35 1.81
N PRO A 68 2.65 -2.39 0.96
CA PRO A 68 2.85 -3.76 1.42
C PRO A 68 4.29 -4.06 1.84
N GLY A 69 5.24 -3.16 1.57
CA GLY A 69 6.66 -3.41 1.73
C GLY A 69 7.22 -4.27 0.59
N SER A 70 8.33 -4.95 0.86
CA SER A 70 8.95 -5.89 -0.09
C SER A 70 8.68 -7.33 0.35
N ALA A 71 7.98 -8.11 -0.47
CA ALA A 71 7.67 -9.52 -0.15
C ALA A 71 8.92 -10.39 0.04
N THR A 72 10.02 -10.03 -0.59
CA THR A 72 11.30 -10.75 -0.50
C THR A 72 12.30 -10.10 0.46
N GLY A 73 11.96 -8.97 1.09
CA GLY A 73 12.91 -8.16 1.83
C GLY A 73 14.05 -7.62 0.96
N ALA A 74 13.77 -7.29 -0.31
CA ALA A 74 14.79 -6.83 -1.24
C ALA A 74 15.41 -5.50 -0.77
N TYR A 75 16.69 -5.30 -1.04
CA TYR A 75 17.42 -4.07 -0.72
C TYR A 75 16.72 -2.80 -1.25
N SER A 76 16.80 -1.72 -0.49
CA SER A 76 16.33 -0.37 -0.84
C SER A 76 17.41 0.64 -0.41
N ALA A 77 17.58 1.69 -1.18
CA ALA A 77 18.47 2.80 -0.80
C ALA A 77 17.91 3.64 0.35
N LEU A 78 16.63 3.46 0.69
CA LEU A 78 15.90 4.28 1.68
C LEU A 78 15.80 3.63 3.06
N GLU A 79 15.99 2.32 3.14
CA GLU A 79 15.78 1.55 4.38
C GLU A 79 16.88 0.50 4.50
N MET A 80 17.56 0.47 5.65
CA MET A 80 18.65 -0.48 5.90
C MET A 80 18.14 -1.81 6.44
N ASN A 81 17.03 -1.80 7.17
CA ASN A 81 16.48 -2.99 7.82
C ASN A 81 15.14 -3.35 7.21
N ILE A 82 15.18 -4.04 6.07
CA ILE A 82 13.98 -4.38 5.31
C ILE A 82 13.46 -5.73 5.78
N ILE A 83 12.24 -5.72 6.31
CA ILE A 83 11.54 -6.91 6.76
C ILE A 83 10.67 -7.42 5.61
N PRO A 84 10.83 -8.69 5.16
CA PRO A 84 9.95 -9.28 4.16
C PRO A 84 8.50 -9.17 4.61
N SER A 85 7.67 -8.57 3.76
CA SER A 85 6.29 -8.23 4.11
C SER A 85 5.33 -8.25 2.93
N PHE A 86 4.09 -8.63 3.21
CA PHE A 86 2.97 -8.50 2.28
C PHE A 86 1.66 -8.25 3.02
N VAL A 87 0.65 -7.81 2.28
CA VAL A 87 -0.66 -7.44 2.82
C VAL A 87 -1.78 -8.26 2.17
N LEU A 88 -2.74 -8.70 2.98
CA LEU A 88 -4.01 -9.27 2.55
C LEU A 88 -5.14 -8.35 2.97
N LEU A 89 -5.94 -7.89 2.00
CA LEU A 89 -7.12 -7.06 2.25
C LEU A 89 -8.38 -7.93 2.21
N ASP A 90 -9.10 -7.98 3.33
CA ASP A 90 -10.43 -8.56 3.43
C ASP A 90 -11.46 -7.43 3.37
N ILE A 91 -12.21 -7.37 2.27
CA ILE A 91 -13.13 -6.27 1.96
C ILE A 91 -14.57 -6.76 2.11
N GLN A 92 -15.30 -6.16 3.05
CA GLN A 92 -16.71 -6.46 3.29
C GLN A 92 -17.52 -5.17 3.45
N ALA A 93 -18.50 -4.98 2.56
CA ALA A 93 -19.33 -3.76 2.52
C ALA A 93 -18.46 -2.49 2.48
N SER A 94 -18.54 -1.65 3.52
CA SER A 94 -17.76 -0.42 3.66
C SER A 94 -16.59 -0.54 4.65
N THR A 95 -16.23 -1.76 5.04
CA THR A 95 -15.09 -2.05 5.94
C THR A 95 -14.02 -2.83 5.18
N VAL A 96 -12.75 -2.50 5.43
CA VAL A 96 -11.59 -3.28 5.00
C VAL A 96 -10.77 -3.67 6.23
N VAL A 97 -10.50 -4.96 6.35
CA VAL A 97 -9.57 -5.51 7.33
C VAL A 97 -8.27 -5.84 6.60
N THR A 98 -7.20 -5.20 7.05
CA THR A 98 -5.86 -5.30 6.48
C THR A 98 -5.02 -6.21 7.36
N TYR A 99 -4.66 -7.37 6.84
CA TYR A 99 -3.72 -8.29 7.48
C TYR A 99 -2.33 -8.08 6.93
N VAL A 100 -1.36 -7.89 7.81
CA VAL A 100 0.03 -7.62 7.46
C VAL A 100 0.86 -8.80 7.92
N TYR A 101 1.52 -9.46 6.99
CA TYR A 101 2.40 -10.59 7.26
C TYR A 101 3.84 -10.10 7.18
N ARG A 102 4.63 -10.36 8.23
CA ARG A 102 6.03 -9.95 8.33
C ARG A 102 6.89 -11.14 8.75
N LEU A 103 8.02 -11.35 8.09
CA LEU A 103 8.99 -12.38 8.46
C LEU A 103 10.04 -11.78 9.41
N ILE A 104 9.97 -12.11 10.70
CA ILE A 104 10.86 -11.60 11.75
C ILE A 104 11.48 -12.80 12.46
N GLU A 105 12.82 -12.91 12.44
CA GLU A 105 13.55 -14.02 13.08
C GLU A 105 13.03 -15.41 12.63
N ASP A 106 12.78 -15.57 11.33
CA ASP A 106 12.20 -16.76 10.70
C ASP A 106 10.75 -17.11 11.10
N ASP A 107 10.13 -16.30 11.95
CA ASP A 107 8.72 -16.40 12.30
C ASP A 107 7.86 -15.45 11.46
N VAL A 108 6.70 -15.94 11.02
CA VAL A 108 5.66 -15.08 10.43
C VAL A 108 4.87 -14.42 11.55
N LYS A 109 4.98 -13.11 11.69
CA LYS A 109 4.13 -12.29 12.56
C LYS A 109 3.00 -11.67 11.74
N VAL A 110 1.79 -11.66 12.30
CA VAL A 110 0.59 -11.14 11.66
C VAL A 110 0.00 -10.00 12.47
N GLU A 111 -0.30 -8.88 11.82
CA GLU A 111 -1.02 -7.75 12.40
C GLU A 111 -2.33 -7.48 11.68
N ARG A 112 -3.31 -6.94 12.39
CA ARG A 112 -4.65 -6.64 11.87
C ARG A 112 -4.95 -5.16 12.07
N ILE A 113 -5.25 -4.46 10.97
CA ILE A 113 -5.67 -3.06 10.96
C ILE A 113 -7.05 -2.99 10.31
N GLU A 114 -7.94 -2.13 10.80
CA GLU A 114 -9.29 -1.97 10.27
C GLU A 114 -9.50 -0.53 9.80
N PHE A 115 -10.08 -0.37 8.60
CA PHE A 115 -10.52 0.91 8.07
C PHE A 115 -11.98 0.81 7.65
N LYS A 116 -12.75 1.87 7.90
CA LYS A 116 -14.15 1.96 7.53
C LYS A 116 -14.40 3.22 6.71
N LYS A 117 -14.98 3.02 5.53
CA LYS A 117 -15.48 4.09 4.68
C LYS A 117 -16.80 4.61 5.25
N TYR A 118 -16.86 5.92 5.48
CA TYR A 118 -18.04 6.67 5.90
C TYR A 118 -18.80 7.24 4.70
#